data_AF-A0A8T7GH24-F1
#
_entry.id   AF-A0A8T7GH24-F1
#
_cell.length_a   1.000
_cell.length_b   1.000
_cell.length_c   1.000
_cell.angle_alpha   90.00
_cell.angle_beta   90.00
_cell.angle_gamma   90.00
#
_symmetry.space_group_name_H-M   'P 1'
#
loop_
_entity.id
_entity.type
_entity.pdbx_description
1 polymer ?
#
loop_
_entity_poly.entity_id
_entity_poly.type
_entity_poly.pdbx_seq_one_letter_code
_entity_poly.pdbx_strand_id
1 'polypeptide(L)' 'MKHSLDGIKINAILKYLERSKQIEIDLEGNIIWVKKPKEQITFAEKAKIDKKFLDYMKSKKS' A
#
# COMPACT_ATOMS: atom_id res chain seq x y z
N MET A 1 -20.66 7.91 -20.58
CA MET A 1 -21.18 6.62 -20.08
C MET A 1 -20.56 6.34 -18.73
N LYS A 2 -21.38 6.13 -17.68
CA LYS A 2 -20.89 5.71 -16.37
C LYS A 2 -20.61 4.20 -16.46
N HIS A 3 -19.34 3.81 -16.49
CA HIS A 3 -18.98 2.39 -16.43
C HIS A 3 -19.26 1.88 -15.01
N SER A 4 -20.48 1.41 -14.78
CA SER A 4 -20.85 0.71 -13.56
C SER A 4 -20.20 -0.67 -13.60
N LEU A 5 -19.44 -1.02 -12.55
CA LEU A 5 -19.11 -2.42 -12.32
C LEU A 5 -20.41 -3.17 -12.03
N ASP A 6 -20.62 -4.31 -12.69
CA ASP A 6 -21.72 -5.20 -12.36
C ASP A 6 -21.47 -5.91 -11.01
N GLY A 7 -22.54 -6.38 -10.37
CA GLY A 7 -22.45 -7.01 -9.04
C GLY A 7 -21.56 -8.26 -9.03
N ILE A 8 -21.44 -8.98 -10.15
CA ILE A 8 -20.58 -10.17 -10.26
C ILE A 8 -19.12 -9.75 -10.16
N LYS A 9 -18.72 -8.69 -10.89
CA LYS A 9 -17.37 -8.14 -10.83
C LYS A 9 -17.04 -7.57 -9.45
N ILE A 10 -17.99 -6.86 -8.83
CA ILE A 10 -17.80 -6.34 -7.46
C ILE A 10 -17.53 -7.51 -6.49
N ASN A 11 -18.35 -8.55 -6.54
CA ASN A 11 -18.18 -9.73 -5.69
C ASN A 11 -16.85 -10.45 -5.93
N ALA A 12 -16.42 -10.57 -7.20
CA ALA A 12 -15.14 -11.16 -7.55
C ALA A 12 -13.96 -10.37 -6.94
N ILE A 13 -14.02 -9.03 -7.01
CA ILE A 13 -13.01 -8.14 -6.41
C ILE A 13 -12.99 -8.31 -4.88
N LEU A 14 -14.16 -8.26 -4.22
CA LEU A 14 -14.24 -8.37 -2.77
C LEU A 14 -13.69 -9.72 -2.26
N LYS A 15 -14.09 -10.85 -2.88
CA LYS A 15 -13.56 -12.18 -2.55
C LYS A 15 -12.06 -12.30 -2.74
N TYR A 16 -11.52 -11.67 -3.79
CA TYR A 16 -10.08 -11.64 -4.01
C TYR A 16 -9.36 -10.87 -2.91
N LEU A 17 -9.86 -9.69 -2.53
CA LEU A 17 -9.27 -8.85 -1.49
C LEU A 17 -9.33 -9.53 -0.11
N GLU A 18 -10.43 -10.21 0.19
CA GLU A 18 -10.59 -11.00 1.43
C GLU A 18 -9.58 -12.16 1.47
N ARG A 19 -9.53 -13.00 0.42
CA ARG A 19 -8.59 -14.14 0.33
C ARG A 19 -7.12 -13.72 0.39
N SER A 20 -6.79 -12.55 -0.17
CA SER A 20 -5.44 -11.99 -0.15
C SER A 20 -5.11 -11.23 1.15
N LYS A 21 -6.01 -11.27 2.14
CA LYS A 21 -5.88 -10.59 3.45
C LYS A 21 -5.62 -9.09 3.31
N GLN A 22 -6.25 -8.47 2.31
CA GLN A 22 -6.21 -7.02 2.07
C GLN A 22 -7.42 -6.32 2.69
N ILE A 23 -8.51 -7.03 2.92
CA ILE A 23 -9.66 -6.56 3.69
C ILE A 23 -10.12 -7.65 4.66
N GLU A 24 -10.87 -7.25 5.68
CA GLU A 24 -11.59 -8.15 6.58
C GLU A 24 -13.07 -7.76 6.58
N ILE A 25 -13.94 -8.76 6.56
CA ILE A 25 -15.39 -8.62 6.47
C ILE A 25 -16.01 -9.30 7.69
N ASP A 26 -17.00 -8.68 8.32
CA ASP A 26 -17.77 -9.29 9.40
C ASP A 26 -18.81 -10.31 8.89
N LEU A 27 -19.58 -10.90 9.80
CA LEU A 27 -20.61 -11.88 9.46
C LEU A 27 -21.80 -11.27 8.71
N GLU A 28 -21.98 -9.96 8.76
CA GLU A 28 -23.06 -9.22 8.09
C GLU A 28 -22.65 -8.73 6.68
N GLY A 29 -21.37 -8.90 6.32
CA GLY A 29 -20.84 -8.47 5.03
C GLY A 29 -20.25 -7.06 5.04
N ASN A 30 -20.08 -6.43 6.20
CA ASN A 30 -19.45 -5.10 6.31
C ASN A 30 -17.93 -5.23 6.30
N ILE A 31 -17.25 -4.35 5.58
CA ILE A 31 -15.79 -4.26 5.61
C ILE A 31 -15.38 -3.58 6.92
N ILE A 32 -14.75 -4.33 7.82
CA ILE A 32 -14.32 -3.85 9.14
C ILE A 32 -12.83 -3.47 9.17
N TRP A 33 -12.06 -3.93 8.18
CA TRP A 33 -10.64 -3.61 8.09
C TRP A 33 -10.16 -3.55 6.64
N VAL A 34 -9.22 -2.63 6.36
CA VAL A 34 -8.54 -2.51 5.07
C VAL A 34 -7.05 -2.39 5.34
N LYS A 35 -6.27 -3.29 4.76
CA LYS A 35 -4.82 -3.28 4.78
C LYS A 35 -4.35 -2.04 4.04
N LYS A 36 -3.83 -1.06 4.78
CA LYS A 36 -3.10 0.04 4.16
C LYS A 36 -1.88 -0.56 3.45
N PRO A 37 -1.62 -0.21 2.18
CA PRO A 37 -0.32 -0.52 1.61
C PRO A 37 0.74 0.03 2.57
N LYS A 38 1.79 -0.75 2.82
CA LYS A 38 2.98 -0.18 3.45
C LYS A 38 3.36 0.99 2.55
N GLU A 39 3.30 2.21 3.07
CA GLU A 39 4.08 3.29 2.48
C GLU A 39 5.47 2.68 2.26
N GLN A 40 5.93 2.64 1.02
CA GLN A 40 7.32 2.28 0.74
C GLN A 40 8.17 3.45 1.21
N ILE A 41 8.21 3.67 2.53
CA ILE A 41 9.14 4.58 3.16
C ILE A 41 10.48 3.88 2.97
N THR A 42 11.24 4.35 2.00
CA THR A 42 12.59 3.86 1.75
C THR A 42 13.42 4.06 3.01
N PHE A 43 14.44 3.24 3.22
CA PHE A 43 15.33 3.37 4.37
C PHE A 43 15.92 4.80 4.45
N ALA A 44 16.13 5.45 3.30
CA ALA A 44 16.57 6.83 3.19
C ALA A 44 15.57 7.85 3.74
N GLU A 45 14.28 7.70 3.45
CA GLU A 45 13.21 8.56 3.95
C GLU A 45 13.00 8.36 5.47
N LYS A 46 13.06 7.11 5.95
CA LYS A 46 12.95 6.81 7.38
C LYS A 46 14.17 7.28 8.17
N ALA A 47 15.36 7.22 7.58
CA ALA A 47 16.62 7.51 8.28
C ALA A 47 16.95 9.01 8.38
N LYS A 48 16.18 9.94 7.77
CA LYS A 48 16.54 11.37 7.70
C LYS A 48 18.04 11.55 7.46
N ILE A 49 18.57 10.86 6.44
CA ILE A 49 20.02 10.81 6.21
C ILE A 49 20.51 12.25 6.04
N ASP A 50 21.38 12.68 6.96
CA ASP A 50 21.90 14.04 6.98
C ASP A 50 22.54 14.36 5.62
N LYS A 51 22.15 15.49 5.05
CA LYS A 51 22.66 16.00 3.78
C LYS A 51 24.20 16.04 3.78
N LYS A 52 24.81 16.38 4.92
CA LYS A 52 26.27 16.38 5.10
C LYS A 52 26.91 15.01 4.89
N PHE A 53 26.23 13.95 5.32
CA PHE A 53 26.71 12.58 5.16
C PHE A 53 26.66 12.14 3.68
N LEU A 54 25.59 12.49 2.96
CA LEU A 54 25.49 12.22 1.52
C LEU A 54 26.56 12.97 0.72
N ASP A 55 26.83 14.23 1.08
CA ASP A 55 27.84 15.05 0.42
C ASP A 55 29.26 14.51 0.66
N TYR A 56 29.56 14.03 1.87
CA TYR A 56 30.82 13.33 2.19
C TYR A 56 31.01 12.05 1.37
N MET A 57 29.96 11.23 1.23
CA MET A 57 30.06 9.98 0.46
C MET A 57 30.26 10.23 -1.04
N LYS A 58 29.72 11.34 -1.58
CA LYS A 58 29.92 11.73 -2.99
C LYS A 58 31.34 12.23 -3.24
N SER A 59 31.91 13.02 -2.33
CA SER A 59 33.28 13.54 -2.51
C SER A 59 34.36 12.46 -2.43
N LYS A 60 34.06 11.31 -1.82
CA LYS A 60 34.94 10.13 -1.76
C LYS A 60 34.91 9.23 -3.00
N LYS A 61 33.97 9.45 -3.94
CA LYS A 61 33.85 8.68 -5.18
C LYS A 61 34.50 9.35 -6.40
N SER A 62 35.19 10.48 -6.22
CA SER A 62 35.96 11.16 -7.28
C SER A 62 37.45 11.05 -7.06
#